data_AF-A0A1Q7PK62-F1
#
_entry.id   AF-A0A1Q7PK62-F1
#
_cell.length_a   1.000
_cell.length_b   1.000
_cell.length_c   1.000
_cell.angle_alpha   90.00
_cell.angle_beta   90.00
_cell.angle_gamma   90.00
#
_symmetry.space_group_name_H-M   'P 1'
#
loop_
_entity.id
_entity.type
_entity.pdbx_description
1 polymer ?
#
loop_
_entity_poly.entity_id
_entity_poly.type
_entity_poly.pdbx_seq_one_letter_code
_entity_poly.pdbx_strand_id
1 'polypeptide(L)'
;MPLFMSLLLVLAVASTAAAGPLDAPGAPQALVCSACHGFAGQSQSNTMPIIAGIAPAYFKKAIQDYAAGKRPSPEMEPYAKMVLQFGVDDVAAYFAAQARTPSPIKVDPAAAGRGRAAAVQCTLCHGPSGKGDPSKGVPDLTGQPPGYLRNQMLLFKADRRSPGDEQLKAVKALMRTISDEQIADLAAYWSSVR
;
A
#
# COMPACT_ATOMS: atom_id res chain seq x y z
N MET A 1 -14.53 -56.43 -46.06
CA MET A 1 -14.85 -55.78 -44.77
C MET A 1 -13.74 -56.13 -43.78
N PRO A 2 -12.74 -55.26 -43.63
CA PRO A 2 -12.28 -54.98 -42.28
C PRO A 2 -12.14 -53.48 -42.01
N LEU A 3 -12.26 -53.16 -40.72
CA LEU A 3 -12.51 -51.86 -40.13
C LEU A 3 -11.32 -50.90 -40.26
N PHE A 4 -11.59 -49.65 -40.66
CA PHE A 4 -10.68 -48.53 -40.42
C PHE A 4 -10.82 -48.09 -38.96
N MET A 5 -9.78 -48.32 -38.16
CA MET A 5 -9.70 -47.86 -36.78
C MET A 5 -9.19 -46.41 -36.78
N SER A 6 -10.12 -45.45 -36.70
CA SER A 6 -9.80 -44.03 -36.60
C SER A 6 -9.13 -43.72 -35.25
N LEU A 7 -7.86 -43.35 -35.31
CA LEU A 7 -7.07 -42.87 -34.17
C LEU A 7 -7.51 -41.43 -33.84
N LEU A 8 -8.35 -41.27 -32.81
CA LEU A 8 -8.69 -39.97 -32.24
C LEU A 8 -7.50 -39.42 -31.45
N LEU A 9 -6.83 -38.43 -32.02
CA LEU A 9 -5.79 -37.65 -31.36
C LEU A 9 -6.43 -36.74 -30.31
N VAL A 10 -6.33 -37.11 -29.04
CA VAL A 10 -6.74 -36.26 -27.91
C VAL A 10 -5.67 -35.18 -27.73
N LEU A 11 -5.97 -33.94 -28.13
CA LEU A 11 -5.14 -32.79 -27.75
C LEU A 11 -5.33 -32.54 -26.24
N ALA A 12 -4.31 -32.88 -25.45
CA ALA A 12 -4.23 -32.49 -24.06
C ALA A 12 -4.06 -30.96 -23.99
N VAL A 13 -5.11 -30.25 -23.59
CA VAL A 13 -5.04 -28.83 -23.27
C VAL A 13 -4.34 -28.72 -21.92
N ALA A 14 -3.05 -28.38 -21.93
CA ALA A 14 -2.34 -28.05 -20.70
C ALA A 14 -2.97 -26.77 -20.13
N SER A 15 -3.77 -26.90 -19.07
CA SER A 15 -4.21 -25.77 -18.28
C SER A 15 -2.97 -25.14 -17.66
N THR A 16 -2.55 -23.99 -18.16
CA THR A 16 -1.65 -23.10 -17.43
C THR A 16 -2.42 -22.58 -16.22
N ALA A 17 -2.31 -23.30 -15.10
CA ALA A 17 -2.70 -22.75 -13.81
C ALA A 17 -1.96 -21.41 -13.68
N ALA A 18 -2.72 -20.32 -13.52
CA ALA A 18 -2.11 -19.01 -13.31
C ALA A 18 -1.23 -19.11 -12.07
N ALA A 19 0.05 -18.70 -12.20
CA ALA A 19 0.99 -18.67 -11.10
C ALA A 19 0.36 -17.93 -9.92
N GLY A 20 0.26 -18.60 -8.77
CA GLY A 20 -0.31 -18.01 -7.57
C GLY A 20 0.67 -17.02 -6.94
N PRO A 21 0.23 -16.23 -5.94
CA PRO A 21 1.09 -15.34 -5.18
C PRO A 21 2.28 -16.02 -4.48
N LEU A 22 2.36 -17.34 -4.45
CA LEU A 22 3.49 -18.07 -3.84
C LEU A 22 4.54 -18.50 -4.89
N ASP A 23 4.20 -18.44 -6.17
CA ASP A 23 5.06 -18.88 -7.28
C ASP A 23 5.86 -17.71 -7.89
N ALA A 24 5.64 -16.49 -7.41
CA ALA A 24 6.28 -15.28 -7.92
C ALA A 24 7.71 -15.10 -7.35
N PRO A 25 8.66 -14.55 -8.14
CA PRO A 25 9.94 -14.10 -7.62
C PRO A 25 9.76 -13.16 -6.41
N GLY A 26 10.55 -13.36 -5.36
CA GLY A 26 10.43 -12.59 -4.11
C GLY A 26 9.39 -13.11 -3.12
N ALA A 27 8.54 -14.10 -3.49
CA ALA A 27 7.53 -14.65 -2.59
C ALA A 27 8.09 -15.25 -1.28
N PRO A 28 9.20 -16.01 -1.28
CA PRO A 28 9.80 -16.50 -0.03
C PRO A 28 10.24 -15.37 0.90
N GLN A 29 10.85 -14.31 0.36
CA GLN A 29 11.30 -13.14 1.10
C GLN A 29 10.13 -12.29 1.62
N ALA A 30 9.02 -12.26 0.87
CA ALA A 30 7.82 -11.52 1.21
C ALA A 30 6.90 -12.26 2.21
N LEU A 31 7.06 -13.58 2.37
CA LEU A 31 6.16 -14.40 3.19
C LEU A 31 6.10 -13.95 4.66
N VAL A 32 7.25 -13.55 5.22
CA VAL A 32 7.32 -13.02 6.59
C VAL A 32 6.48 -11.75 6.80
N CYS A 33 6.31 -10.95 5.75
CA CYS A 33 5.53 -9.72 5.82
C CYS A 33 4.03 -9.99 5.97
N SER A 34 3.55 -11.15 5.50
CA SER A 34 2.13 -11.51 5.58
C SER A 34 1.63 -11.71 7.00
N ALA A 35 2.52 -11.94 7.97
CA ALA A 35 2.15 -12.03 9.39
C ALA A 35 1.51 -10.73 9.91
N CYS A 36 1.93 -9.57 9.39
CA CYS A 36 1.40 -8.26 9.81
C CYS A 36 0.58 -7.58 8.71
N HIS A 37 1.01 -7.68 7.45
CA HIS A 37 0.37 -7.03 6.33
C HIS A 37 -0.69 -7.89 5.64
N GLY A 38 -0.99 -9.08 6.18
CA GLY A 38 -1.96 -10.01 5.60
C GLY A 38 -1.43 -10.79 4.40
N PHE A 39 -2.19 -11.79 3.97
CA PHE A 39 -1.85 -12.59 2.80
C PHE A 39 -1.65 -11.69 1.57
N ALA A 40 -0.53 -11.88 0.85
CA ALA A 40 -0.13 -11.07 -0.29
C ALA A 40 -0.07 -9.54 -0.01
N GLY A 41 0.07 -9.12 1.26
CA GLY A 41 0.13 -7.71 1.64
C GLY A 41 -1.24 -7.02 1.74
N GLN A 42 -2.34 -7.77 1.73
CA GLN A 42 -3.70 -7.26 1.88
C GLN A 42 -4.14 -7.26 3.36
N SER A 43 -3.73 -6.21 4.09
CA SER A 43 -3.96 -6.10 5.53
C SER A 43 -5.45 -6.07 5.89
N GLN A 44 -5.79 -6.77 6.98
CA GLN A 44 -7.12 -6.77 7.60
C GLN A 44 -7.19 -5.89 8.86
N SER A 45 -6.06 -5.26 9.25
CA SER A 45 -5.94 -4.45 10.46
C SER A 45 -6.16 -2.96 10.20
N ASN A 46 -6.56 -2.23 11.25
CA ASN A 46 -6.79 -0.79 11.19
C ASN A 46 -5.49 0.05 11.08
N THR A 47 -4.37 -0.45 11.59
CA THR A 47 -3.11 0.31 11.68
C THR A 47 -1.97 -0.28 10.86
N MET A 48 -2.07 -1.55 10.45
CA MET A 48 -1.13 -2.15 9.51
C MET A 48 -1.56 -1.82 8.09
N PRO A 49 -0.70 -1.21 7.26
CA PRO A 49 -1.09 -0.82 5.92
C PRO A 49 -1.21 -2.03 4.99
N ILE A 50 -2.13 -1.91 4.04
CA ILE A 50 -2.14 -2.66 2.79
C ILE A 50 -0.93 -2.22 1.97
N ILE A 51 -0.08 -3.19 1.65
CA ILE A 51 1.09 -3.04 0.76
C ILE A 51 0.89 -3.75 -0.57
N ALA A 52 -0.20 -4.52 -0.75
CA ALA A 52 -0.59 -5.02 -2.06
C ALA A 52 -0.81 -3.88 -3.07
N GLY A 53 -0.29 -4.02 -4.28
CA GLY A 53 -0.38 -3.03 -5.35
C GLY A 53 0.43 -1.74 -5.11
N ILE A 54 1.33 -1.73 -4.12
CA ILE A 54 2.17 -0.57 -3.83
C ILE A 54 3.16 -0.30 -4.96
N ALA A 55 3.32 0.95 -5.35
CA ALA A 55 4.30 1.33 -6.37
C ALA A 55 5.73 0.96 -5.92
N PRO A 56 6.53 0.27 -6.75
CA PRO A 56 7.86 -0.21 -6.35
C PRO A 56 8.79 0.89 -5.82
N ALA A 57 8.81 2.05 -6.49
CA ALA A 57 9.65 3.18 -6.06
C ALA A 57 9.25 3.71 -4.67
N TYR A 58 7.94 3.80 -4.40
CA TYR A 58 7.44 4.24 -3.10
C TYR A 58 7.69 3.19 -2.00
N PHE A 59 7.55 1.90 -2.32
CA PHE A 59 7.91 0.82 -1.40
C PHE A 59 9.39 0.91 -0.99
N LYS A 60 10.28 1.00 -1.97
CA LYS A 60 11.74 1.12 -1.73
C LYS A 60 12.07 2.32 -0.86
N LYS A 61 11.52 3.50 -1.19
CA LYS A 61 11.70 4.70 -0.38
C LYS A 61 11.19 4.50 1.05
N ALA A 62 10.00 3.90 1.22
CA ALA A 62 9.44 3.65 2.54
C ALA A 62 10.31 2.72 3.37
N ILE A 63 10.82 1.62 2.79
CA ILE A 63 11.74 0.70 3.45
C ILE A 63 13.03 1.42 3.86
N GLN A 64 13.62 2.22 2.97
CA GLN A 64 14.81 3.02 3.30
C GLN A 64 14.53 4.01 4.44
N ASP A 65 13.39 4.70 4.41
CA ASP A 65 13.01 5.65 5.45
C ASP A 65 12.78 4.97 6.80
N TYR A 66 12.17 3.78 6.84
CA TYR A 66 12.01 2.99 8.06
C TYR A 66 13.36 2.50 8.59
N ALA A 67 14.21 1.90 7.73
CA ALA A 67 15.52 1.38 8.13
C ALA A 67 16.45 2.47 8.66
N ALA A 68 16.32 3.70 8.15
CA ALA A 68 17.10 4.87 8.58
C ALA A 68 16.46 5.63 9.76
N GLY A 69 15.33 5.18 10.31
CA GLY A 69 14.60 5.85 11.39
C GLY A 69 13.93 7.18 10.98
N LYS A 70 14.02 7.58 9.70
CA LYS A 70 13.35 8.76 9.16
C LYS A 70 11.84 8.61 9.19
N ARG A 71 11.33 7.38 9.11
CA ARG A 71 9.93 7.06 9.34
C ARG A 71 9.84 6.18 10.59
N PRO A 72 9.36 6.69 11.72
CA PRO A 72 9.43 5.95 12.97
C PRO A 72 8.42 4.80 12.99
N SER A 73 8.90 3.59 13.28
CA SER A 73 8.10 2.43 13.70
C SER A 73 9.05 1.40 14.34
N PRO A 74 8.93 1.14 15.65
CA PRO A 74 9.71 0.11 16.33
C PRO A 74 9.53 -1.27 15.70
N GLU A 75 8.33 -1.55 15.18
CA GLU A 75 8.00 -2.80 14.53
C GLU A 75 8.67 -2.90 13.17
N MET A 76 8.52 -1.89 12.30
CA MET A 76 8.97 -1.98 10.90
C MET A 76 10.47 -1.74 10.71
N GLU A 77 11.17 -1.06 11.62
CA GLU A 77 12.61 -0.80 11.48
C GLU A 77 13.46 -2.08 11.26
N PRO A 78 13.38 -3.13 12.10
CA PRO A 78 14.17 -4.35 11.89
C PRO A 78 13.80 -5.06 10.59
N TYR A 79 12.51 -5.13 10.24
CA TYR A 79 12.06 -5.74 8.99
C TYR A 79 12.52 -4.94 7.77
N ALA A 80 12.56 -3.61 7.86
CA ALA A 80 13.06 -2.76 6.79
C ALA A 80 14.55 -2.99 6.54
N LYS A 81 15.37 -3.09 7.61
CA LYS A 81 16.79 -3.45 7.50
C LYS A 81 16.98 -4.84 6.89
N MET A 82 16.15 -5.81 7.29
CA MET A 82 16.15 -7.15 6.72
C MET A 82 15.79 -7.17 5.23
N VAL A 83 14.76 -6.44 4.80
CA VAL A 83 14.37 -6.33 3.38
C VAL A 83 15.50 -5.72 2.54
N LEU A 84 16.23 -4.73 3.06
CA LEU A 84 17.40 -4.18 2.37
C LEU A 84 18.51 -5.22 2.17
N GLN A 85 18.69 -6.16 3.10
CA GLN A 85 19.67 -7.24 2.98
C GLN A 85 19.22 -8.35 2.01
N PHE A 86 17.93 -8.64 1.95
CA PHE A 86 17.37 -9.70 1.10
C PHE A 86 17.21 -9.33 -0.37
N GLY A 87 17.27 -8.04 -0.70
CA GLY A 87 16.98 -7.53 -2.03
C GLY A 87 15.63 -6.82 -2.05
N VAL A 88 15.67 -5.49 -1.88
CA VAL A 88 14.45 -4.67 -1.82
C VAL A 88 13.68 -4.66 -3.14
N ASP A 89 14.37 -4.83 -4.28
CA ASP A 89 13.74 -4.82 -5.60
C ASP A 89 12.80 -6.02 -5.81
N ASP A 90 13.19 -7.21 -5.37
CA ASP A 90 12.36 -8.42 -5.51
C ASP A 90 11.10 -8.33 -4.64
N VAL A 91 11.25 -7.86 -3.40
CA VAL A 91 10.11 -7.68 -2.48
C VAL A 91 9.19 -6.56 -2.98
N ALA A 92 9.75 -5.47 -3.54
CA ALA A 92 8.97 -4.39 -4.14
C ALA A 92 8.19 -4.86 -5.37
N ALA A 93 8.84 -5.63 -6.26
CA ALA A 93 8.21 -6.21 -7.44
C ALA A 93 7.08 -7.18 -7.05
N TYR A 94 7.33 -8.01 -6.04
CA TYR A 94 6.33 -8.93 -5.50
C TYR A 94 5.06 -8.20 -5.06
N PHE A 95 5.16 -7.23 -4.15
CA PHE A 95 3.98 -6.55 -3.60
C PHE A 95 3.28 -5.67 -4.63
N ALA A 96 4.02 -5.08 -5.57
CA ALA A 96 3.45 -4.31 -6.66
C ALA A 96 2.54 -5.14 -7.58
N ALA A 97 2.85 -6.43 -7.76
CA ALA A 97 2.06 -7.34 -8.58
C ALA A 97 0.79 -7.88 -7.87
N GLN A 98 0.66 -7.69 -6.55
CA GLN A 98 -0.47 -8.24 -5.81
C GLN A 98 -1.74 -7.44 -6.03
N ALA A 99 -2.87 -8.14 -6.09
CA ALA A 99 -4.18 -7.53 -6.20
C ALA A 99 -4.49 -6.72 -4.93
N ARG A 100 -4.79 -5.44 -5.13
CA ARG A 100 -5.18 -4.52 -4.06
C ARG A 100 -6.69 -4.39 -3.98
N THR A 101 -7.23 -4.53 -2.77
CA THR A 101 -8.64 -4.19 -2.51
C THR A 101 -8.74 -3.17 -1.38
N PRO A 102 -9.84 -2.41 -1.27
CA PRO A 102 -10.04 -1.50 -0.15
C PRO A 102 -10.05 -2.22 1.21
N SER A 103 -9.62 -1.50 2.24
CA SER A 103 -9.61 -1.97 3.62
C SER A 103 -10.99 -2.47 4.05
N PRO A 104 -11.07 -3.60 4.79
CA PRO A 104 -12.34 -4.09 5.34
C PRO A 104 -12.84 -3.24 6.53
N ILE A 105 -12.03 -2.31 7.03
CA ILE A 105 -12.36 -1.51 8.21
C ILE A 105 -13.48 -0.53 7.84
N LYS A 106 -14.62 -0.70 8.53
CA LYS A 106 -15.77 0.20 8.37
C LYS A 106 -15.46 1.55 9.01
N VAL A 107 -15.80 2.62 8.31
CA VAL A 107 -15.69 4.00 8.77
C VAL A 107 -17.08 4.59 8.99
N ASP A 108 -17.18 5.58 9.89
CA ASP A 108 -18.40 6.37 10.05
C ASP A 108 -18.67 7.19 8.77
N PRO A 109 -19.83 7.02 8.11
CA PRO A 109 -20.19 7.80 6.92
C PRO A 109 -20.23 9.31 7.17
N ALA A 110 -20.61 9.76 8.37
CA ALA A 110 -20.64 11.18 8.69
C ALA A 110 -19.22 11.76 8.76
N ALA A 111 -18.29 11.05 9.39
CA ALA A 111 -16.86 11.37 9.38
C ALA A 111 -16.28 11.40 7.96
N ALA A 112 -16.58 10.38 7.14
CA ALA A 112 -16.15 10.34 5.74
C ALA A 112 -16.72 11.52 4.93
N GLY A 113 -17.96 11.94 5.20
CA GLY A 113 -18.58 13.11 4.58
C GLY A 113 -17.87 14.42 4.92
N ARG A 114 -17.52 14.63 6.19
CA ARG A 114 -16.70 15.78 6.62
C ARG A 114 -15.29 15.73 6.03
N GLY A 115 -14.69 14.54 5.99
CA GLY A 115 -13.38 14.32 5.40
C GLY A 115 -13.34 14.66 3.92
N ARG A 116 -14.38 14.28 3.17
CA ARG A 116 -14.53 14.64 1.75
C ARG A 116 -14.52 16.16 1.54
N ALA A 117 -15.22 16.91 2.38
CA ALA A 117 -15.23 18.37 2.31
C ALA A 117 -13.84 18.97 2.63
N ALA A 118 -13.09 18.36 3.55
CA ALA A 118 -11.74 18.79 3.91
C ALA A 118 -10.65 18.36 2.91
N ALA A 119 -10.93 17.38 2.03
CA ALA A 119 -9.93 16.73 1.18
C ALA A 119 -9.49 17.54 -0.05
N VAL A 120 -10.11 18.69 -0.33
CA VAL A 120 -9.88 19.49 -1.55
C VAL A 120 -8.39 19.75 -1.79
N GLN A 121 -7.65 20.21 -0.76
CA GLN A 121 -6.22 20.51 -0.86
C GLN A 121 -5.36 19.26 -1.10
N CYS A 122 -5.79 18.08 -0.61
CA CYS A 122 -5.08 16.82 -0.83
C CYS A 122 -5.05 16.43 -2.31
N THR A 123 -6.10 16.77 -3.06
CA THR A 123 -6.22 16.44 -4.49
C THR A 123 -5.20 17.16 -5.38
N LEU A 124 -4.60 18.25 -4.90
CA LEU A 124 -3.56 18.99 -5.65
C LEU A 124 -2.32 18.13 -5.91
N CYS A 125 -2.01 17.22 -4.98
CA CYS A 125 -0.90 16.28 -5.12
C CYS A 125 -1.39 14.87 -5.44
N HIS A 126 -2.41 14.39 -4.73
CA HIS A 126 -2.88 13.00 -4.85
C HIS A 126 -3.87 12.78 -6.01
N GLY A 127 -4.21 13.83 -6.75
CA GLY A 127 -5.19 13.81 -7.82
C GLY A 127 -6.65 13.75 -7.32
N PRO A 128 -7.62 13.98 -8.21
CA PRO A 128 -9.05 14.01 -7.86
C PRO A 128 -9.58 12.67 -7.37
N SER A 129 -8.94 11.56 -7.75
CA SER A 129 -9.27 10.21 -7.29
C SER A 129 -8.48 9.76 -6.06
N GLY A 130 -7.48 10.53 -5.60
CA GLY A 130 -6.61 10.14 -4.48
C GLY A 130 -5.58 9.05 -4.80
N LYS A 131 -5.49 8.60 -6.06
CA LYS A 131 -4.57 7.52 -6.48
C LYS A 131 -3.09 7.93 -6.53
N GLY A 132 -2.81 9.21 -6.38
CA GLY A 132 -1.45 9.73 -6.41
C GLY A 132 -0.81 9.73 -7.80
N ASP A 133 0.50 9.95 -7.80
CA ASP A 133 1.34 9.96 -8.99
C ASP A 133 2.67 9.27 -8.61
N PRO A 134 2.81 7.97 -8.93
CA PRO A 134 4.00 7.20 -8.62
C PRO A 134 5.30 7.80 -9.21
N SER A 135 5.21 8.50 -10.35
CA SER A 135 6.37 9.14 -10.99
C SER A 135 6.92 10.30 -10.16
N LYS A 136 6.08 10.89 -9.29
CA LYS A 136 6.44 11.96 -8.36
C LYS A 136 6.59 11.46 -6.91
N GLY A 137 6.53 10.15 -6.70
CA GLY A 137 6.57 9.56 -5.36
C GLY A 137 5.34 9.88 -4.50
N VAL A 138 4.24 10.33 -5.11
CA VAL A 138 2.98 10.63 -4.41
C VAL A 138 2.14 9.34 -4.34
N PRO A 139 1.89 8.80 -3.14
CA PRO A 139 1.24 7.49 -3.01
C PRO A 139 -0.27 7.54 -3.20
N ASP A 140 -0.85 6.37 -3.49
CA ASP A 140 -2.29 6.09 -3.43
C ASP A 140 -2.79 6.13 -1.97
N LEU A 141 -3.82 6.95 -1.71
CA LEU A 141 -4.47 7.08 -0.41
C LEU A 141 -5.71 6.19 -0.26
N THR A 142 -6.31 5.82 -1.38
CA THR A 142 -7.65 5.22 -1.45
C THR A 142 -7.69 3.88 -0.75
N GLY A 143 -8.77 3.53 -0.04
CA GLY A 143 -8.95 2.17 0.49
C GLY A 143 -7.89 1.71 1.50
N GLN A 144 -7.01 2.58 1.98
CA GLN A 144 -6.00 2.24 2.98
C GLN A 144 -6.63 2.28 4.38
N PRO A 145 -6.22 1.47 5.37
CA PRO A 145 -6.83 1.47 6.69
C PRO A 145 -6.79 2.85 7.34
N PRO A 146 -7.91 3.30 7.96
CA PRO A 146 -8.04 4.67 8.42
C PRO A 146 -7.10 4.96 9.59
N GLY A 147 -6.85 3.99 10.48
CA GLY A 147 -5.86 4.13 11.56
C GLY A 147 -4.45 4.38 11.02
N TYR A 148 -4.04 3.66 9.97
CA TYR A 148 -2.75 3.90 9.33
C TYR A 148 -2.68 5.30 8.71
N LEU A 149 -3.70 5.70 7.92
CA LEU A 149 -3.74 7.03 7.30
C LEU A 149 -3.66 8.15 8.33
N ARG A 150 -4.46 8.05 9.41
CA ARG A 150 -4.42 8.97 10.55
C ARG A 150 -3.03 9.07 11.15
N ASN A 151 -2.40 7.93 11.43
CA ASN A 151 -1.05 7.91 12.01
C ASN A 151 -0.01 8.57 11.09
N GLN A 152 -0.08 8.33 9.77
CA GLN A 152 0.84 8.96 8.83
C GLN A 152 0.67 10.48 8.75
N MET A 153 -0.58 10.97 8.75
CA MET A 153 -0.87 12.40 8.76
C MET A 153 -0.38 13.08 10.04
N LEU A 154 -0.58 12.44 11.20
CA LEU A 154 -0.06 12.95 12.48
C LEU A 154 1.48 13.01 12.51
N LEU A 155 2.17 12.02 11.93
CA LEU A 155 3.62 12.05 11.83
C LEU A 155 4.11 13.20 10.92
N PHE A 156 3.41 13.50 9.83
CA PHE A 156 3.72 14.67 9.00
C PHE A 156 3.43 15.99 9.73
N LYS A 157 2.30 16.09 10.43
CA LYS A 157 1.95 17.26 11.25
C LYS A 157 3.04 17.59 12.27
N ALA A 158 3.56 16.56 12.94
CA ALA A 158 4.62 16.67 13.94
C ALA A 158 6.04 16.73 13.36
N ASP A 159 6.21 16.74 12.04
CA ASP A 159 7.51 16.63 11.35
C ASP A 159 8.36 15.42 11.79
N ARG A 160 7.71 14.34 12.24
CA ARG A 160 8.37 13.10 12.68
C ARG A 160 8.57 12.09 11.56
N ARG A 161 7.95 12.30 10.39
CA ARG A 161 8.17 11.51 9.18
C ARG A 161 9.03 12.30 8.19
N SER A 162 10.24 11.83 8.00
CA SER A 162 11.33 12.42 7.21
C SER A 162 11.61 13.86 7.65
N PRO A 163 12.01 14.10 8.92
CA PRO A 163 12.22 15.45 9.46
C PRO A 163 13.14 16.30 8.57
N GLY A 164 12.77 17.56 8.34
CA GLY A 164 13.56 18.48 7.50
C GLY A 164 13.62 18.16 5.99
N ASP A 165 12.89 17.14 5.51
CA ASP A 165 12.82 16.84 4.07
C ASP A 165 12.07 17.95 3.30
N GLU A 166 12.80 18.66 2.44
CA GLU A 166 12.27 19.77 1.64
C GLU A 166 11.24 19.31 0.59
N GLN A 167 11.32 18.08 0.09
CA GLN A 167 10.32 17.56 -0.87
C GLN A 167 8.95 17.37 -0.19
N LEU A 168 8.94 17.18 1.13
CA LEU A 168 7.74 16.98 1.94
C LEU A 168 7.28 18.26 2.66
N LYS A 169 7.92 19.40 2.40
CA LYS A 169 7.59 20.68 3.06
C LYS A 169 6.14 21.09 2.84
N ALA A 170 5.62 20.94 1.63
CA ALA A 170 4.25 21.31 1.29
C ALA A 170 3.22 20.49 2.07
N VAL A 171 3.37 19.16 2.13
CA VAL A 171 2.45 18.30 2.88
C VAL A 171 2.53 18.56 4.39
N LYS A 172 3.73 18.80 4.94
CA LYS A 172 3.90 19.13 6.36
C LYS A 172 3.27 20.48 6.72
N ALA A 173 3.44 21.49 5.86
CA ALA A 173 2.80 22.79 6.04
C ALA A 173 1.28 22.65 6.04
N LEU A 174 0.71 21.90 5.08
CA LEU A 174 -0.72 21.60 5.04
C LEU A 174 -1.19 20.86 6.30
N MET A 175 -0.48 19.82 6.74
CA MET A 175 -0.88 19.07 7.94
C MET A 175 -0.89 19.92 9.23
N ARG A 176 -0.06 20.98 9.30
CA ARG A 176 -0.08 21.90 10.44
C ARG A 176 -1.37 22.73 10.52
N THR A 177 -2.04 22.98 9.40
CA THR A 177 -3.29 23.77 9.37
C THR A 177 -4.55 22.94 9.62
N ILE A 178 -4.44 21.62 9.70
CA ILE A 178 -5.57 20.68 9.83
C ILE A 178 -5.65 20.21 11.29
N SER A 179 -6.83 20.23 11.91
CA SER A 179 -7.01 19.72 13.29
C SER A 179 -6.90 18.19 13.36
N ASP A 180 -6.71 17.64 14.56
CA ASP A 180 -6.62 16.19 14.75
C ASP A 180 -7.95 15.49 14.43
N GLU A 181 -9.08 16.17 14.64
CA GLU A 181 -10.41 15.71 14.24
C GLU A 181 -10.55 15.69 12.72
N GLN A 182 -10.11 16.75 12.03
CA GLN A 182 -10.10 16.79 10.58
C GLN A 182 -9.17 15.71 9.98
N ILE A 183 -8.04 15.40 10.64
CA ILE A 183 -7.17 14.28 10.26
C ILE A 183 -7.92 12.95 10.37
N ALA A 184 -8.71 12.75 11.43
CA ALA A 184 -9.52 11.54 11.59
C ALA A 184 -10.61 11.44 10.50
N ASP A 185 -11.29 12.56 10.21
CA ASP A 185 -12.30 12.64 9.14
C ASP A 185 -11.68 12.38 7.75
N LEU A 186 -10.50 12.95 7.45
CA LEU A 186 -9.75 12.70 6.20
C LEU A 186 -9.34 11.24 6.07
N ALA A 187 -8.89 10.62 7.16
CA ALA A 187 -8.53 9.21 7.18
C ALA A 187 -9.74 8.32 6.89
N ALA A 188 -10.90 8.63 7.49
CA ALA A 188 -12.15 7.95 7.22
C ALA A 188 -12.56 8.10 5.74
N TYR A 189 -12.47 9.32 5.20
CA TYR A 189 -12.80 9.58 3.80
C TYR A 189 -11.92 8.78 2.85
N TRP A 190 -10.59 8.93 2.91
CA TRP A 190 -9.69 8.25 1.98
C TRP A 190 -9.75 6.72 2.11
N SER A 191 -9.96 6.20 3.31
CA SER A 191 -10.21 4.76 3.51
C SER A 191 -11.50 4.28 2.82
N SER A 192 -12.50 5.14 2.64
CA SER A 192 -13.78 4.79 1.99
C SER A 192 -13.74 4.86 0.45
N VAL A 193 -12.76 5.57 -0.11
CA VAL A 193 -12.59 5.71 -1.56
C VAL A 193 -12.11 4.38 -2.16
N ARG A 194 -12.69 3.98 -3.30
CA ARG A 194 -12.43 2.72 -4.00
C ARG A 194 -11.88 2.95 -5.41
#